data_AF-A0A927PFF0-F1
#
_entry.id   AF-A0A927PFF0-F1
#
_cell.length_a   1.000
_cell.length_b   1.000
_cell.length_c   1.000
_cell.angle_alpha   90.00
_cell.angle_beta   90.00
_cell.angle_gamma   90.00
#
_symmetry.space_group_name_H-M   'P 1'
#
loop_
_entity.id
_entity.type
_entity.pdbx_description
1 polymer ?
#
loop_
_entity_poly.entity_id
_entity_poly.type
_entity_poly.pdbx_seq_one_letter_code
_entity_poly.pdbx_strand_id
1 'polypeptide(L)'
;MAYRNGKDALPKALLHQVQRYAAGDCLYIPKEPAPRKKRGPGADIILRNREIREAYRAGVPVRTLAQRYFLSPQSIYKILHQ
;
A
#
# COMPACT_ATOMS: atom_id res chain seq x y z
N MET A 1 4.82 -5.93 -25.21
CA MET A 1 4.41 -7.15 -24.46
C MET A 1 4.72 -8.34 -25.35
N ALA A 2 5.42 -9.37 -24.83
CA ALA A 2 5.66 -10.57 -25.61
C ALA A 2 4.36 -11.39 -25.68
N TYR A 3 3.87 -11.65 -26.90
CA TYR A 3 2.75 -12.56 -27.10
C TYR A 3 3.16 -13.97 -26.66
N ARG A 4 2.28 -14.63 -25.89
CA ARG A 4 2.49 -16.01 -25.46
C ARG A 4 1.24 -16.81 -25.81
N ASN A 5 1.43 -17.91 -26.52
CA ASN A 5 0.32 -18.77 -26.93
C ASN A 5 -0.30 -19.42 -25.68
N GLY A 6 -1.62 -19.41 -25.57
CA GLY A 6 -2.35 -20.03 -24.45
C GLY A 6 -2.06 -21.52 -24.28
N LYS A 7 -1.74 -22.23 -25.38
CA LYS A 7 -1.30 -23.64 -25.35
C LYS A 7 0.00 -23.85 -24.59
N ASP A 8 0.91 -22.87 -24.63
CA ASP A 8 2.21 -22.92 -23.97
C ASP A 8 2.18 -22.25 -22.59
N ALA A 9 1.15 -21.46 -22.31
CA ALA A 9 1.03 -20.66 -21.09
C ALA A 9 0.18 -21.33 -20.00
N LEU A 10 -0.78 -22.19 -20.35
CA LEU A 10 -1.76 -22.74 -19.41
C LEU A 10 -1.78 -24.28 -19.42
N PRO A 11 -2.04 -24.94 -18.26
CA PRO A 11 -2.31 -26.38 -18.22
C PRO A 11 -3.53 -26.77 -19.07
N LYS A 12 -3.50 -27.97 -19.65
CA LYS A 12 -4.55 -28.46 -20.58
C LYS A 12 -5.98 -28.33 -20.04
N ALA A 13 -6.20 -28.67 -18.77
CA ALA A 13 -7.52 -28.60 -18.15
C ALA A 13 -8.03 -27.15 -18.02
N LEU A 14 -7.15 -26.21 -17.67
CA LEU A 14 -7.48 -24.79 -17.55
C LEU A 14 -7.71 -24.15 -18.92
N LEU A 15 -6.87 -24.47 -19.90
CA LEU A 15 -7.05 -24.00 -21.28
C LEU A 15 -8.41 -24.41 -21.83
N HIS A 16 -8.82 -25.66 -21.61
CA HIS A 16 -10.13 -26.15 -22.05
C HIS A 16 -11.28 -25.35 -21.40
N GLN A 17 -11.16 -24.97 -20.12
CA GLN A 17 -12.14 -24.12 -19.48
C GLN A 17 -12.17 -22.71 -20.08
N VAL A 18 -11.01 -22.06 -20.27
CA VAL A 18 -10.93 -20.72 -20.87
C VAL A 18 -11.51 -20.69 -22.28
N GLN A 19 -11.27 -21.73 -23.08
CA GLN A 19 -11.84 -21.85 -24.44
C GLN A 19 -13.38 -21.88 -24.44
N ARG A 20 -14.04 -22.32 -23.38
CA ARG A 20 -15.52 -22.25 -23.28
C ARG A 20 -16.04 -20.82 -23.20
N TYR A 21 -15.21 -19.87 -22.80
CA TYR A 21 -15.60 -18.47 -22.56
C TYR A 21 -14.99 -17.47 -23.54
N ALA A 22 -13.82 -17.76 -24.13
CA ALA A 22 -13.04 -16.78 -24.90
C ALA A 22 -12.22 -17.42 -26.05
N ALA A 23 -12.72 -18.50 -26.68
CA ALA A 23 -12.02 -19.12 -27.81
C ALA A 23 -12.01 -18.19 -29.04
N GLY A 24 -10.80 -17.85 -29.52
CA GLY A 24 -10.62 -16.94 -30.66
C GLY A 24 -10.44 -15.48 -30.26
N ASP A 25 -10.66 -15.15 -28.97
CA ASP A 25 -10.54 -13.79 -28.46
C ASP A 25 -9.13 -13.46 -27.94
N CYS A 26 -8.79 -12.17 -27.97
CA CYS A 26 -7.60 -11.66 -27.28
C CYS A 26 -7.95 -11.38 -25.81
N LEU A 27 -7.60 -12.31 -24.92
CA LEU A 27 -7.88 -12.20 -23.49
C LEU A 27 -6.70 -11.58 -22.73
N TYR A 28 -6.92 -10.42 -22.11
CA TYR A 28 -5.98 -9.85 -21.14
C TYR A 28 -6.16 -10.53 -19.79
N ILE A 29 -5.10 -11.17 -19.29
CA ILE A 29 -5.03 -11.65 -17.91
C ILE A 29 -4.35 -10.54 -17.09
N PRO A 30 -5.09 -9.77 -16.29
CA PRO A 30 -4.45 -8.83 -15.39
C PRO A 30 -3.51 -9.60 -14.48
N LYS A 31 -2.33 -9.02 -14.22
CA LYS A 31 -1.52 -9.50 -13.10
C LYS A 31 -2.42 -9.54 -11.89
N GLU A 32 -2.28 -10.59 -11.07
CA GLU A 32 -2.83 -10.53 -9.72
C GLU A 32 -2.47 -9.15 -9.17
N PRO A 33 -3.43 -8.41 -8.58
CA PRO A 33 -3.07 -7.21 -7.89
C PRO A 33 -2.00 -7.65 -6.91
N ALA A 34 -0.74 -7.27 -7.20
CA ALA A 34 0.38 -7.51 -6.30
C ALA A 34 -0.19 -7.18 -4.94
N PRO A 35 -0.17 -8.12 -3.96
CA PRO A 35 -0.89 -7.94 -2.71
C PRO A 35 -0.56 -6.52 -2.36
N ARG A 36 -1.55 -5.62 -2.44
CA ARG A 36 -1.32 -4.22 -2.08
C ARG A 36 -0.65 -4.43 -0.77
N LYS A 37 0.64 -4.07 -0.63
CA LYS A 37 1.29 -4.16 0.67
C LYS A 37 0.24 -3.50 1.54
N LYS A 38 -0.47 -4.30 2.35
CA LYS A 38 -1.37 -3.73 3.33
C LYS A 38 -0.32 -3.01 4.15
N ARG A 39 -0.14 -1.71 3.91
CA ARG A 39 0.54 -0.86 4.86
C ARG A 39 -0.40 -0.84 6.07
N GLY A 40 -0.48 -1.94 6.79
CA GLY A 40 -0.51 -1.88 8.24
C GLY A 40 0.96 -1.67 8.59
N PRO A 41 1.28 -0.46 9.08
CA PRO A 41 1.12 -0.23 10.50
C PRO A 41 0.41 1.11 10.74
N GLY A 42 -0.92 1.07 10.86
CA GLY A 42 -1.64 2.19 11.47
C GLY A 42 -1.22 2.35 12.93
N ALA A 43 -0.95 1.24 13.63
CA ALA A 43 -0.61 1.23 15.06
C ALA A 43 0.64 2.09 15.36
N ASP A 44 1.74 1.92 14.63
CA ASP A 44 2.99 2.67 14.90
C ASP A 44 2.83 4.17 14.61
N ILE A 45 2.09 4.52 13.55
CA ILE A 45 1.80 5.93 13.21
C ILE A 45 0.85 6.53 14.25
N ILE A 46 -0.17 5.79 14.67
CA ILE A 46 -1.13 6.21 15.70
C ILE A 46 -0.41 6.39 17.04
N LEU A 47 0.44 5.43 17.43
CA LEU A 47 1.22 5.46 18.66
C LEU A 47 2.19 6.65 18.65
N ARG A 48 2.99 6.81 17.58
CA ARG A 48 3.88 7.96 17.42
C ARG A 48 3.11 9.28 17.49
N ASN A 49 1.97 9.39 16.80
CA ASN A 49 1.17 10.61 16.81
C ASN A 49 0.55 10.88 18.20
N ARG A 50 0.23 9.84 18.96
CA ARG A 50 -0.21 9.97 20.37
C ARG A 50 0.93 10.49 21.25
N GLU A 51 2.13 9.91 21.15
CA GLU A 51 3.31 10.36 21.89
C GLU A 51 3.66 11.83 21.57
N ILE A 52 3.58 12.23 20.29
CA ILE A 52 3.79 13.62 19.87
C ILE A 52 2.81 14.56 20.57
N ARG A 53 1.54 14.19 20.69
CA ARG A 53 0.51 15.00 21.37
C ARG A 53 0.74 15.05 22.88
N GLU A 54 1.11 13.94 23.51
CA GLU A 54 1.40 13.88 24.95
C GLU A 54 2.63 14.72 25.29
N ALA A 55 3.71 14.61 24.52
CA ALA A 55 4.91 15.42 24.69
C ALA A 55 4.65 16.92 24.46
N TYR A 56 3.82 17.27 23.47
CA TYR A 56 3.41 18.66 23.26
C TYR A 56 2.61 19.22 24.44
N ARG A 57 1.66 18.43 24.99
CA ARG A 57 0.91 18.79 26.21
C ARG A 57 1.81 18.95 27.44
N ALA A 58 2.92 18.21 27.49
CA ALA A 58 3.95 18.36 28.52
C ALA A 58 4.86 19.60 28.31
N GLY A 59 4.61 20.42 27.29
CA GLY A 59 5.34 21.67 27.04
C GLY A 59 6.54 21.54 26.10
N VAL A 60 6.74 20.38 25.45
CA VAL A 60 7.85 20.22 24.49
C VAL A 60 7.58 21.06 23.24
N PRO A 61 8.49 21.96 22.83
CA PRO A 61 8.27 22.83 21.69
C PRO A 61 8.29 22.05 20.37
N VAL A 62 7.50 22.53 19.40
CA VAL A 62 7.31 21.91 18.07
C VAL A 62 8.64 21.65 17.35
N ARG A 63 9.62 22.54 17.47
CA ARG A 63 10.95 22.37 16.85
C ARG A 63 11.70 21.16 17.40
N THR A 64 11.59 20.90 18.70
CA THR A 64 12.22 19.74 19.35
C THR A 64 11.49 18.45 18.97
N LEU A 65 10.16 18.47 18.87
CA LEU A 65 9.38 17.33 18.37
C LEU A 65 9.72 17.02 16.90
N ALA A 66 9.86 18.05 16.06
CA ALA A 66 10.24 17.93 14.66
C ALA A 66 11.60 17.22 14.52
N GLN A 67 12.59 17.62 15.31
CA GLN A 67 13.91 16.97 15.33
C GLN A 67 13.84 15.53 15.86
N ARG A 68 13.16 15.30 16.98
CA ARG A 68 13.08 13.98 17.65
C ARG A 68 12.42 12.92 16.78
N TYR A 69 11.39 13.30 16.02
CA TYR A 69 10.62 12.39 15.18
C TYR A 69 10.98 12.47 13.69
N PHE A 70 12.02 13.25 13.34
CA PHE A 70 12.46 13.47 11.96
C PHE A 70 11.32 13.95 11.03
N LEU A 71 10.49 14.85 11.55
CA LEU A 71 9.35 15.44 10.86
C LEU A 71 9.56 16.93 10.64
N SER A 72 8.92 17.50 9.62
CA SER A 72 8.88 18.97 9.49
C SER A 72 7.99 19.57 10.59
N PRO A 73 8.23 20.83 11.00
CA PRO A 73 7.33 21.53 11.91
C PRO A 73 5.88 21.54 11.44
N GLN A 74 5.67 21.68 10.12
CA GLN A 74 4.33 21.64 9.50
C GLN A 74 3.66 20.27 9.65
N SER A 75 4.41 19.18 9.54
CA SER A 75 3.89 17.84 9.81
C SER A 75 3.52 17.64 11.28
N ILE A 76 4.30 18.19 12.21
CA ILE A 76 3.95 18.19 13.64
C ILE A 76 2.66 18.96 13.88
N TYR A 77 2.51 20.17 13.35
CA TYR A 77 1.25 20.92 13.45
C TYR A 77 0.07 20.13 12.89
N LYS A 78 0.24 19.49 11.74
CA LYS A 78 -0.81 18.63 11.15
C LYS A 78 -1.21 17.49 12.09
N ILE A 79 -0.27 16.88 12.79
CA ILE A 79 -0.54 15.81 13.77
C ILE A 79 -1.26 16.36 15.02
N LEU A 80 -0.92 17.58 15.45
CA LEU A 80 -1.56 18.24 16.60
C LEU A 80 -3.01 18.68 16.30
N HIS A 81 -3.32 18.98 15.04
CA HIS A 81 -4.66 19.37 14.58
C HIS A 81 -5.53 18.21 14.04
N GLN A 82 -5.00 16.98 14.06
CA GLN A 82 -5.74 15.73 13.79
C GLN A 82 -6.21 15.11 15.09
#